data_AF-A0A1Y4T291-F1
#
_entry.id   AF-A0A1Y4T291-F1
#
_cell.length_a   1.000
_cell.length_b   1.000
_cell.length_c   1.000
_cell.angle_alpha   90.00
_cell.angle_beta   90.00
_cell.angle_gamma   90.00
#
_symmetry.space_group_name_H-M   'P 1'
#
loop_
_entity.id
_entity.type
_entity.pdbx_description
1 polymer ?
#
loop_
_entity_poly.entity_id
_entity_poly.type
_entity_poly.pdbx_seq_one_letter_code
_entity_poly.pdbx_strand_id
1 'polypeptide(L)'
;MGFNNGSERRKLNAEWERLRVTYRQAGMSEEAIQAMYEFDLNTLNIERAYSTNTVKVEETGDDESNADLIKFKKACEVKDTYHETKAKFACVREIQDERLSSGIEKLSEEDLKLLTLYFVEGYTLAEISKVYGIARWSVYKGICKITKFLKKF
;
A
#
# COMPACT_ATOMS: atom_id res chain seq x y z
N MET A 1 23.35 2.36 -23.46
CA MET A 1 24.52 2.01 -22.64
C MET A 1 24.16 2.25 -21.19
N GLY A 2 24.35 1.24 -20.32
CA GLY A 2 24.01 1.34 -18.89
C GLY A 2 25.12 2.00 -18.06
N PHE A 3 24.76 2.51 -16.88
CA PHE A 3 25.70 3.13 -15.94
C PHE A 3 26.73 2.13 -15.41
N ASN A 4 28.03 2.40 -15.61
CA ASN A 4 29.12 1.55 -15.11
C ASN A 4 29.75 2.15 -13.83
N ASN A 5 29.25 1.72 -12.67
CA ASN A 5 29.69 2.20 -11.36
C ASN A 5 31.22 2.07 -11.15
N GLY A 6 31.84 1.02 -11.66
CA GLY A 6 33.27 0.80 -11.50
C GLY A 6 34.13 1.79 -12.28
N SER A 7 33.72 2.13 -13.51
CA SER A 7 34.43 3.15 -14.30
C SER A 7 34.18 4.56 -13.75
N GLU A 8 32.95 4.90 -13.40
CA GLU A 8 32.61 6.24 -12.92
C GLU A 8 33.27 6.55 -11.57
N ARG A 9 33.33 5.59 -10.64
CA ARG A 9 34.09 5.76 -9.38
C ARG A 9 35.57 5.97 -9.60
N ARG A 10 36.17 5.29 -10.59
CA ARG A 10 37.61 5.47 -10.91
C ARG A 10 37.88 6.85 -11.48
N LYS A 11 37.02 7.37 -12.36
CA LYS A 11 37.13 8.72 -12.91
C LYS A 11 37.02 9.77 -11.80
N LEU A 12 35.99 9.67 -10.97
CA LEU A 12 35.78 10.59 -9.84
C LEU A 12 37.00 10.61 -8.91
N ASN A 13 37.49 9.44 -8.49
CA ASN A 13 38.66 9.37 -7.61
C ASN A 13 39.92 9.96 -8.26
N ALA A 14 40.11 9.78 -9.57
CA ALA A 14 41.25 10.35 -10.29
C ALA A 14 41.20 11.89 -10.36
N GLU A 15 40.02 12.46 -10.54
CA GLU A 15 39.81 13.91 -10.52
C GLU A 15 40.02 14.48 -9.11
N TRP A 16 39.49 13.79 -8.10
CA TRP A 16 39.56 14.20 -6.71
C TRP A 16 40.98 14.16 -6.12
N GLU A 17 41.88 13.34 -6.66
CA GLU A 17 43.28 13.31 -6.22
C GLU A 17 43.96 14.67 -6.42
N ARG A 18 43.70 15.34 -7.56
CA ARG A 18 44.24 16.68 -7.85
C ARG A 18 43.51 17.76 -7.07
N LEU A 19 42.17 17.66 -6.99
CA LEU A 19 41.34 18.65 -6.28
C LEU A 19 41.69 18.76 -4.80
N ARG A 20 41.94 17.64 -4.12
CA ARG A 20 42.37 17.62 -2.71
C ARG A 20 43.64 18.42 -2.49
N VAL A 21 44.63 18.31 -3.39
CA VAL A 21 45.87 19.09 -3.30
C VAL A 21 45.59 20.57 -3.48
N THR A 22 44.81 20.96 -4.48
CA THR A 22 44.46 22.36 -4.74
C THR A 22 43.69 23.00 -3.58
N TYR A 23 42.72 22.29 -3.00
CA TYR A 23 41.93 22.82 -1.89
C TYR A 23 42.73 22.93 -0.59
N ARG A 24 43.64 22.00 -0.32
CA ARG A 24 44.59 22.12 0.79
C ARG A 24 45.49 23.35 0.63
N GLN A 25 46.00 23.58 -0.58
CA GLN A 25 46.82 24.75 -0.88
C GLN A 25 46.04 26.06 -0.75
N ALA A 26 44.74 26.04 -1.03
CA ALA A 26 43.84 27.17 -0.80
C ALA A 26 43.46 27.37 0.68
N GLY A 27 43.97 26.54 1.61
CA GLY A 27 43.72 26.65 3.04
C GLY A 27 42.36 26.09 3.49
N MET A 28 41.71 25.25 2.68
CA MET A 28 40.47 24.59 3.10
C MET A 28 40.75 23.50 4.13
N SER A 29 39.86 23.39 5.11
CA SER A 29 39.87 22.33 6.12
C SER A 29 39.56 20.96 5.50
N GLU A 30 40.16 19.88 6.02
CA GLU A 30 39.92 18.52 5.53
C GLU A 30 38.44 18.12 5.60
N GLU A 31 37.70 18.62 6.59
CA GLU A 31 36.26 18.38 6.74
C GLU A 31 35.47 18.95 5.56
N ALA A 32 35.82 20.15 5.11
CA ALA A 32 35.18 20.79 3.96
C ALA A 32 35.53 20.07 2.65
N ILE A 33 36.79 19.64 2.51
CA ILE A 33 37.25 18.87 1.34
C ILE A 33 36.52 17.52 1.28
N GLN A 34 36.38 16.85 2.42
CA GLN A 34 35.69 15.58 2.54
C GLN A 34 34.18 15.71 2.26
N ALA A 35 33.53 16.75 2.79
CA ALA A 35 32.10 17.00 2.54
C ALA A 35 31.79 17.22 1.05
N MET A 36 32.67 17.92 0.32
CA MET A 36 32.51 18.08 -1.13
C MET A 36 32.72 16.77 -1.90
N TYR A 37 33.68 15.94 -1.48
CA TYR A 37 33.85 14.61 -2.09
C TYR A 37 32.62 13.72 -1.86
N GLU A 38 32.04 13.76 -0.66
CA GLU A 38 30.82 13.02 -0.33
C GLU A 38 29.62 13.49 -1.14
N PHE A 39 29.52 14.80 -1.41
CA PHE A 39 28.49 15.35 -2.28
C PHE A 39 28.58 14.81 -3.71
N ASP A 40 29.77 14.82 -4.31
CA ASP A 40 29.98 14.28 -5.66
C ASP A 40 29.76 12.77 -5.71
N LEU A 41 30.21 12.05 -4.68
CA LEU A 41 29.97 10.61 -4.55
C LEU A 41 28.48 10.29 -4.43
N ASN A 42 27.73 11.11 -3.69
CA ASN A 42 26.29 10.98 -3.57
C ASN A 42 25.59 11.21 -4.91
N THR A 43 26.03 12.19 -5.69
CA THR A 43 25.53 12.44 -7.05
C THR A 43 25.68 11.20 -7.93
N LEU A 44 26.86 10.56 -7.95
CA LEU A 44 27.05 9.30 -8.69
C LEU A 44 26.15 8.17 -8.18
N ASN A 45 25.93 8.08 -6.87
CA ASN A 45 25.04 7.06 -6.31
C ASN A 45 23.58 7.29 -6.72
N ILE A 46 23.14 8.55 -6.82
CA ILE A 46 21.80 8.92 -7.32
C ILE A 46 21.69 8.55 -8.80
N GLU A 47 22.68 8.88 -9.64
CA GLU A 47 22.68 8.52 -11.07
C GLU A 47 22.63 7.00 -11.27
N ARG A 48 23.38 6.25 -10.46
CA ARG A 48 23.32 4.79 -10.45
C ARG A 48 21.93 4.28 -10.09
N ALA A 49 21.34 4.82 -9.03
CA ALA A 49 20.01 4.44 -8.57
C ALA A 49 18.97 4.75 -9.65
N TYR A 50 19.05 5.94 -10.26
CA TYR A 50 18.18 6.34 -11.35
C TYR A 50 18.30 5.38 -12.55
N SER A 51 19.52 5.08 -13.01
CA SER A 51 19.73 4.14 -14.11
C SER A 51 19.27 2.72 -13.80
N THR A 52 19.30 2.29 -12.54
CA THR A 52 18.89 0.94 -12.13
C THR A 52 17.37 0.84 -12.00
N ASN A 53 16.73 1.89 -11.51
CA ASN A 53 15.30 1.89 -11.19
C ASN A 53 14.41 2.47 -12.30
N THR A 54 15.00 3.08 -13.33
CA THR A 54 14.25 3.58 -14.49
C THR A 54 14.16 2.50 -15.55
N VAL A 55 12.99 1.87 -15.65
CA VAL A 55 12.66 0.99 -16.79
C VAL A 55 12.14 1.88 -17.91
N LYS A 56 12.75 1.78 -19.10
CA LYS A 56 12.20 2.41 -20.30
C LYS A 56 10.98 1.60 -20.73
N VAL A 57 9.81 2.23 -20.76
CA VAL A 57 8.63 1.68 -21.43
C VAL A 57 8.83 1.94 -22.92
N GLU A 58 9.10 0.90 -23.70
CA GLU A 58 9.20 1.01 -25.15
C GLU A 58 7.79 1.04 -25.75
N GLU A 59 7.47 2.02 -26.60
CA GLU A 59 6.11 2.20 -27.14
C GLU A 59 5.69 1.15 -28.19
N THR A 60 6.59 0.25 -28.61
CA THR A 60 6.39 -0.56 -29.83
C THR A 60 6.81 -2.04 -29.74
N GLY A 61 6.65 -2.73 -28.61
CA GLY A 61 6.89 -4.17 -28.53
C GLY A 61 5.90 -4.85 -27.61
N ASP A 62 5.46 -6.07 -27.96
CA ASP A 62 4.59 -6.90 -27.12
C ASP A 62 5.15 -6.93 -25.67
N ASP A 63 4.47 -6.19 -24.80
CA ASP A 63 4.84 -5.89 -23.42
C ASP A 63 4.97 -7.14 -22.54
N GLU A 64 4.51 -8.29 -23.03
CA GLU A 64 4.51 -9.58 -22.31
C GLU A 64 5.90 -10.21 -22.13
N SER A 65 6.94 -9.72 -22.81
CA SER A 65 8.28 -10.31 -22.74
C SER A 65 9.28 -9.54 -21.88
N ASN A 66 8.94 -8.33 -21.41
CA ASN A 66 9.83 -7.53 -20.58
C ASN A 66 9.80 -7.99 -19.12
N ALA A 67 10.83 -8.74 -18.72
CA ALA A 67 10.94 -9.33 -17.38
C ALA A 67 10.85 -8.30 -16.23
N ASP A 68 11.27 -7.05 -16.45
CA ASP A 68 11.23 -6.02 -15.43
C ASP A 68 9.83 -5.38 -15.31
N LEU A 69 9.11 -5.23 -16.43
CA LEU A 69 7.69 -4.85 -16.40
C LEU A 69 6.83 -5.95 -15.75
N ILE A 70 7.13 -7.22 -15.99
CA ILE A 70 6.44 -8.34 -15.32
C ILE A 70 6.63 -8.28 -13.80
N LYS A 71 7.88 -8.07 -13.33
CA LYS A 71 8.17 -7.93 -11.89
C LYS A 71 7.47 -6.71 -11.29
N PHE A 72 7.49 -5.58 -11.99
CA PHE A 72 6.81 -4.36 -11.56
C PHE A 72 5.29 -4.55 -11.47
N LYS A 73 4.68 -5.12 -12.51
CA LYS A 73 3.25 -5.44 -12.56
C LYS A 73 2.87 -6.37 -11.41
N LYS A 74 3.65 -7.42 -11.15
CA LYS A 74 3.45 -8.35 -10.04
C LYS A 74 3.60 -7.69 -8.65
N ALA A 75 4.52 -6.74 -8.50
CA ALA A 75 4.69 -6.00 -7.25
C ALA A 75 3.57 -4.99 -7.00
N CYS A 76 2.97 -4.44 -8.08
CA CYS A 76 1.85 -3.51 -8.01
C CYS A 76 0.47 -4.21 -8.05
N GLU A 77 0.43 -5.50 -8.34
CA GLU A 77 -0.80 -6.29 -8.43
C GLU A 77 -1.36 -6.54 -7.03
N VAL A 78 -2.24 -5.65 -6.59
CA VAL A 78 -3.12 -5.92 -5.46
C VAL A 78 -4.15 -6.94 -5.92
N LYS A 79 -4.03 -8.17 -5.42
CA LYS A 79 -5.06 -9.20 -5.62
C LYS A 79 -6.26 -8.87 -4.75
N ASP A 80 -7.16 -8.06 -5.30
CA ASP A 80 -8.51 -7.92 -4.74
C ASP A 80 -9.32 -9.14 -5.20
N THR A 81 -9.63 -10.06 -4.29
CA THR A 81 -10.51 -11.20 -4.57
C THR A 81 -11.94 -10.70 -4.66
N TYR A 82 -12.32 -10.23 -5.85
CA TYR A 82 -13.67 -9.79 -6.15
C TYR A 82 -14.64 -10.98 -6.02
N HIS A 83 -15.49 -10.94 -4.99
CA HIS A 83 -16.62 -11.85 -4.84
C HIS A 83 -17.92 -11.06 -5.03
N GLU A 84 -18.69 -11.40 -6.07
CA GLU A 84 -20.03 -10.86 -6.27
C GLU A 84 -20.97 -11.40 -5.20
N THR A 85 -21.09 -10.70 -4.09
CA THR A 85 -22.12 -11.00 -3.07
C THR A 85 -23.45 -10.40 -3.51
N LYS A 86 -24.56 -11.14 -3.31
CA LYS A 86 -25.91 -10.62 -3.59
C LYS A 86 -26.31 -9.48 -2.65
N ALA A 87 -25.62 -9.35 -1.51
CA ALA A 87 -25.88 -8.33 -0.52
C ALA A 87 -25.39 -6.95 -0.99
N LYS A 88 -26.28 -5.95 -0.99
CA LYS A 88 -25.97 -4.52 -1.20
C LYS A 88 -25.10 -3.91 -0.08
N PHE A 89 -24.58 -4.72 0.83
CA PHE A 89 -23.88 -4.28 2.03
C PHE A 89 -22.40 -4.66 1.92
N ALA A 90 -21.54 -3.63 1.86
CA ALA A 90 -20.09 -3.79 1.70
C ALA A 90 -19.45 -4.67 2.79
N CYS A 91 -20.01 -4.68 4.00
CA CYS A 91 -19.49 -5.47 5.12
C CYS A 91 -19.54 -6.99 4.89
N VAL A 92 -20.37 -7.51 3.96
CA VAL A 92 -20.38 -8.94 3.62
C VAL A 92 -19.11 -9.33 2.84
N ARG A 93 -18.52 -8.37 2.10
CA ARG A 93 -17.31 -8.59 1.30
C ARG A 93 -16.06 -8.77 2.14
N GLU A 94 -16.01 -8.15 3.32
CA GLU A 94 -14.85 -8.17 4.21
C GLU A 94 -14.76 -9.48 5.04
N ILE A 95 -15.79 -10.33 4.98
CA ILE A 95 -15.86 -11.56 5.76
C ILE A 95 -15.21 -12.70 4.98
N GLN A 96 -14.06 -13.16 5.47
CA GLN A 96 -13.31 -14.28 4.86
C GLN A 96 -13.99 -15.65 5.06
N ASP A 97 -14.83 -15.78 6.09
CA ASP A 97 -15.55 -17.03 6.34
C ASP A 97 -16.76 -17.15 5.41
N GLU A 98 -16.63 -17.96 4.36
CA GLU A 98 -17.68 -18.22 3.37
C GLU A 98 -18.97 -18.76 4.01
N ARG A 99 -18.85 -19.57 5.07
CA ARG A 99 -20.01 -20.16 5.76
C ARG A 99 -20.78 -19.07 6.49
N LEU A 100 -20.08 -18.20 7.22
CA LEU A 100 -20.67 -17.04 7.88
C LEU A 100 -21.26 -16.05 6.87
N SER A 101 -20.55 -15.77 5.77
CA SER A 101 -21.01 -14.91 4.68
C SER A 101 -22.35 -15.41 4.10
N SER A 102 -22.47 -16.71 3.85
CA SER A 102 -23.73 -17.33 3.41
C SER A 102 -24.89 -17.19 4.41
N GLY A 103 -24.58 -17.12 5.71
CA GLY A 103 -25.55 -16.85 6.76
C GLY A 103 -26.02 -15.40 6.73
N ILE A 104 -25.11 -14.46 6.52
CA ILE A 104 -25.41 -13.04 6.46
C ILE A 104 -26.24 -12.71 5.21
N GLU A 105 -25.95 -13.33 4.06
CA GLU A 105 -26.76 -13.17 2.83
C GLU A 105 -28.21 -13.65 2.98
N LYS A 106 -28.50 -14.50 3.97
CA LYS A 106 -29.86 -15.00 4.27
C LYS A 106 -30.64 -14.12 5.24
N LEU A 107 -30.02 -13.09 5.82
CA LEU A 107 -30.71 -12.14 6.68
C LEU A 107 -31.65 -11.23 5.87
N SER A 108 -32.70 -10.75 6.52
CA SER A 108 -33.57 -9.72 5.93
C SER A 108 -32.82 -8.40 5.78
N GLU A 109 -33.29 -7.51 4.91
CA GLU A 109 -32.66 -6.19 4.73
C GLU A 109 -32.69 -5.35 6.02
N GLU A 110 -33.75 -5.48 6.82
CA GLU A 110 -33.86 -4.82 8.13
C GLU A 110 -32.84 -5.37 9.14
N ASP A 111 -32.70 -6.70 9.19
CA ASP A 111 -31.73 -7.36 10.06
C ASP A 111 -30.28 -7.00 9.64
N LEU A 112 -30.02 -6.90 8.32
CA LEU A 112 -28.73 -6.46 7.79
C LEU A 112 -28.43 -5.01 8.19
N LYS A 113 -29.38 -4.09 8.02
CA LYS A 113 -29.20 -2.68 8.46
C LYS A 113 -28.92 -2.60 9.96
N LEU A 114 -29.66 -3.35 10.77
CA LEU A 114 -29.44 -3.38 12.21
C LEU A 114 -28.07 -3.95 12.59
N LEU A 115 -27.63 -5.01 11.91
CA LEU A 115 -26.31 -5.61 12.08
C LEU A 115 -25.20 -4.61 11.70
N THR A 116 -25.33 -3.94 10.55
CA THR A 116 -24.36 -2.94 10.08
C THR A 116 -24.24 -1.79 11.06
N LEU A 117 -25.34 -1.18 11.47
CA LEU A 117 -25.31 -0.05 12.42
C LEU A 117 -24.63 -0.43 13.75
N TYR A 118 -24.91 -1.62 14.27
CA TYR A 118 -24.40 -2.03 15.57
C TYR A 118 -22.95 -2.55 15.54
N PHE A 119 -22.62 -3.44 14.60
CA PHE A 119 -21.30 -4.11 14.57
C PHE A 119 -20.28 -3.43 13.66
N VAL A 120 -20.72 -2.83 12.56
CA VAL A 120 -19.81 -2.22 11.56
C VAL A 120 -19.59 -0.75 11.89
N GLU A 121 -20.69 -0.01 12.11
CA GLU A 121 -20.62 1.43 12.37
C GLU A 121 -20.49 1.77 13.87
N GLY A 122 -20.67 0.79 14.76
CA GLY A 122 -20.41 0.93 16.20
C GLY A 122 -21.46 1.75 16.96
N TYR A 123 -22.66 1.93 16.42
CA TYR A 123 -23.74 2.66 17.11
C TYR A 123 -24.20 1.92 18.36
N THR A 124 -24.42 2.67 19.42
CA THR A 124 -25.01 2.16 20.66
C THR A 124 -26.51 1.85 20.49
N LEU A 125 -27.04 0.97 21.33
CA LEU A 125 -28.49 0.67 21.36
C LEU A 125 -29.36 1.92 21.52
N ALA A 126 -28.86 2.93 22.23
CA ALA A 126 -29.57 4.19 22.45
C ALA A 126 -29.63 5.05 21.18
N GLU A 127 -28.54 5.10 20.41
CA GLU A 127 -28.52 5.86 19.16
C GLU A 127 -29.39 5.18 18.10
N ILE A 128 -29.29 3.86 17.95
CA ILE A 128 -30.14 3.08 17.04
C ILE A 128 -31.62 3.25 17.43
N SER A 129 -31.93 3.17 18.72
CA SER A 129 -33.30 3.39 19.24
C SER A 129 -33.85 4.77 18.85
N LYS A 130 -33.02 5.82 18.89
CA LYS A 130 -33.41 7.17 18.46
C LYS A 130 -33.61 7.26 16.95
N VAL A 131 -32.69 6.69 16.16
CA VAL A 131 -32.75 6.71 14.69
C VAL A 131 -34.02 6.06 14.17
N TYR A 132 -34.41 4.92 14.74
CA TYR A 132 -35.59 4.17 14.31
C TYR A 132 -36.89 4.53 15.06
N GLY A 133 -36.82 5.37 16.10
CA GLY A 133 -37.98 5.70 16.93
C GLY A 133 -38.57 4.49 17.68
N ILE A 134 -37.77 3.45 17.93
CA ILE A 134 -38.21 2.21 18.61
C ILE A 134 -37.57 2.09 19.99
N ALA A 135 -38.17 1.31 20.89
CA ALA A 135 -37.61 1.08 22.21
C ALA A 135 -36.24 0.36 22.15
N ARG A 136 -35.28 0.78 23.00
CA ARG A 136 -33.96 0.15 23.15
C ARG A 136 -34.03 -1.38 23.33
N TRP A 137 -35.03 -1.85 24.06
CA TRP A 137 -35.28 -3.27 24.28
C TRP A 137 -35.58 -4.03 22.98
N SER A 138 -36.31 -3.41 22.06
CA SER A 138 -36.62 -3.98 20.75
C SER A 138 -35.37 -4.12 19.89
N VAL A 139 -34.49 -3.10 19.90
CA VAL A 139 -33.18 -3.13 19.24
C VAL A 139 -32.34 -4.28 19.79
N TYR A 140 -32.21 -4.37 21.13
CA TYR A 140 -31.46 -5.44 21.79
C TYR A 140 -31.98 -6.84 21.43
N LYS A 141 -33.31 -7.02 21.44
CA LYS A 141 -33.94 -8.28 21.02
C LYS A 141 -33.63 -8.63 19.56
N GLY A 142 -33.66 -7.63 18.67
CA GLY A 142 -33.31 -7.80 17.25
C GLY A 142 -31.88 -8.30 17.09
N ILE A 143 -30.91 -7.62 17.70
CA ILE A 143 -29.50 -8.05 17.69
C ILE A 143 -29.36 -9.47 18.24
N CYS A 144 -29.97 -9.77 19.38
CA CYS A 144 -29.93 -11.12 19.96
C CYS A 144 -30.49 -12.19 19.03
N LYS A 145 -31.57 -11.89 18.29
CA LYS A 145 -32.17 -12.81 17.31
C LYS A 145 -31.19 -13.06 16.15
N ILE A 146 -30.60 -12.01 15.61
CA ILE A 146 -29.63 -12.09 14.51
C ILE A 146 -28.40 -12.90 14.94
N THR A 147 -27.81 -12.60 16.10
CA THR A 147 -26.64 -13.33 16.61
C THR A 147 -26.94 -14.81 16.81
N LYS A 148 -28.12 -15.17 17.34
CA LYS A 148 -28.52 -16.60 17.49
C LYS A 148 -28.70 -17.31 16.15
N PHE A 149 -29.15 -16.59 15.13
CA PHE A 149 -29.28 -17.14 13.78
C PHE A 149 -27.91 -17.37 13.14
N LEU A 150 -27.02 -16.38 13.21
CA LEU A 150 -25.69 -16.46 12.63
C LEU A 150 -24.82 -17.54 13.29
N LYS A 151 -24.99 -17.82 14.59
CA LYS A 151 -24.30 -18.92 15.30
C LYS A 151 -24.56 -20.34 14.75
N LYS A 152 -25.51 -20.50 13.82
CA LYS A 152 -25.79 -21.78 13.15
C LYS A 152 -24.87 -22.02 11.93
N PHE A 153 -24.25 -20.95 11.45
CA PHE A 153 -23.23 -20.94 10.42
C PHE A 153 -21.88 -20.96 11.11
#